data_AF-A0A1J5PA26-F1
#
_entry.id   AF-A0A1J5PA26-F1
#
_cell.length_a   1.000
_cell.length_b   1.000
_cell.length_c   1.000
_cell.angle_alpha   90.00
_cell.angle_beta   90.00
_cell.angle_gamma   90.00
#
_symmetry.space_group_name_H-M   'P 1'
#
loop_
_entity.id
_entity.type
_entity.pdbx_description
1 polymer ?
#
loop_
_entity_poly.entity_id
_entity_poly.type
_entity_poly.pdbx_seq_one_letter_code
_entity_poly.pdbx_strand_id
1 'polypeptide(L)'
;MRARLPGAVILVYDNYNALAVGFGATDKQSGLIFSIAVYPRGVSLFFARGVELDDPHGMLKGEGSRVRHIVLDGVGTLDDPRVRVLMDQALAMADPPLDPSQPTRLIIQSVSAKQRPRRPT
;
A
#
# COMPACT_ATOMS: atom_id res chain seq x y z
N MET A 1 8.24 4.76 -3.78
CA MET A 1 8.04 3.65 -2.83
C MET A 1 9.30 2.84 -2.57
N ARG A 2 9.91 2.15 -3.54
CA ARG A 2 11.08 1.27 -3.29
C ARG A 2 12.23 1.96 -2.53
N ALA A 3 12.61 3.16 -2.95
CA ALA A 3 13.67 3.94 -2.27
C ALA A 3 13.34 4.33 -0.82
N ARG A 4 12.04 4.37 -0.46
CA ARG A 4 11.56 4.71 0.88
C ARG A 4 11.41 3.48 1.79
N LEU A 5 11.45 2.28 1.21
CA LEU A 5 11.18 1.01 1.89
C LEU A 5 12.33 0.02 1.62
N PRO A 6 13.58 0.36 2.00
CA PRO A 6 14.69 -0.58 1.90
C PRO A 6 14.37 -1.87 2.67
N GLY A 7 14.79 -3.02 2.15
CA GLY A 7 14.50 -4.32 2.77
C GLY A 7 13.10 -4.88 2.56
N ALA A 8 12.18 -4.11 1.97
CA ALA A 8 10.81 -4.58 1.79
C ALA A 8 10.70 -5.74 0.78
N VAL A 9 9.78 -6.65 1.08
CA VAL A 9 9.23 -7.60 0.12
C VAL A 9 8.08 -6.92 -0.62
N ILE A 10 8.20 -6.87 -1.95
CA ILE A 10 7.22 -6.28 -2.86
C ILE A 10 6.39 -7.41 -3.46
N LEU A 11 5.10 -7.42 -3.16
CA LEU A 11 4.18 -8.44 -3.61
C LEU A 11 3.27 -7.86 -4.69
N VAL A 12 3.32 -8.41 -5.89
CA VAL A 12 2.46 -7.98 -7.01
C VAL A 12 1.33 -8.99 -7.19
N TYR A 13 0.10 -8.48 -7.15
CA TYR A 13 -1.12 -9.24 -7.31
C TYR A 13 -1.99 -8.58 -8.35
N ASP A 14 -2.39 -9.34 -9.37
CA ASP A 14 -3.41 -8.86 -10.29
C ASP A 14 -4.75 -9.51 -9.93
N ASN A 15 -5.42 -8.97 -8.91
CA ASN A 15 -6.60 -9.60 -8.33
C ASN A 15 -7.88 -9.21 -9.11
N TYR A 16 -9.02 -9.71 -8.64
CA TYR A 16 -10.32 -9.42 -9.26
C TYR A 16 -10.61 -7.91 -9.37
N ASN A 17 -10.21 -7.12 -8.37
CA ASN A 17 -10.58 -5.71 -8.23
C ASN A 17 -9.58 -4.75 -8.89
N ALA A 18 -8.28 -5.05 -8.79
CA ALA A 18 -7.21 -4.17 -9.24
C ALA A 18 -5.87 -4.90 -9.36
N LEU A 19 -4.97 -4.30 -10.14
CA LEU A 19 -3.55 -4.55 -10.00
C LEU A 19 -3.06 -3.87 -8.71
N ALA A 20 -2.54 -4.66 -7.79
CA ALA A 20 -2.06 -4.19 -6.49
C ALA A 20 -0.59 -4.55 -6.29
N VAL A 21 0.16 -3.60 -5.71
CA VAL A 21 1.56 -3.74 -5.33
C VAL A 21 1.65 -3.52 -3.82
N GLY A 22 1.76 -4.61 -3.08
CA GLY A 22 1.96 -4.63 -1.63
C GLY A 22 3.42 -4.47 -1.25
N PHE A 23 3.69 -3.79 -0.13
CA PHE A 23 5.01 -3.63 0.47
C PHE A 23 4.94 -4.08 1.93
N GLY A 24 5.80 -5.03 2.33
CA GLY A 24 5.82 -5.57 3.68
C GLY A 24 7.17 -6.16 4.06
N ALA A 25 7.30 -6.61 5.31
CA ALA A 25 8.53 -7.25 5.80
C ALA A 25 8.65 -8.73 5.39
N THR A 26 7.55 -9.35 5.01
CA THR A 26 7.47 -10.79 4.67
C THR A 26 6.76 -11.00 3.34
N ASP A 27 6.79 -12.22 2.83
CA ASP A 27 6.06 -12.64 1.63
C ASP A 27 4.58 -12.97 1.89
N LYS A 28 4.09 -12.74 3.12
CA LYS A 28 2.71 -12.96 3.53
C LYS A 28 1.91 -11.68 3.45
N GLN A 29 0.65 -11.78 3.00
CA GLN A 29 -0.27 -10.63 2.96
C GLN A 29 -0.51 -10.00 4.33
N SER A 30 -0.47 -10.80 5.40
CA SER A 30 -0.62 -10.32 6.78
C SER A 30 0.51 -9.38 7.23
N GLY A 31 1.68 -9.46 6.58
CA GLY A 31 2.84 -8.62 6.86
C GLY A 31 2.95 -7.40 5.95
N LEU A 32 1.92 -7.09 5.15
CA LEU A 32 1.88 -5.87 4.36
C LEU A 32 1.71 -4.65 5.27
N ILE A 33 2.47 -3.60 4.97
CA ILE A 33 2.40 -2.30 5.63
C ILE A 33 1.62 -1.35 4.71
N PHE A 34 2.02 -1.33 3.43
CA PHE A 34 1.40 -0.51 2.39
C PHE A 34 0.92 -1.37 1.23
N SER A 35 -0.04 -0.85 0.49
CA SER A 35 -0.35 -1.36 -0.85
C SER A 35 -0.71 -0.21 -1.78
N ILE A 36 -0.25 -0.25 -3.02
CA ILE A 36 -0.73 0.63 -4.08
C ILE A 36 -1.66 -0.19 -4.96
N ALA A 37 -2.92 0.22 -5.07
CA ALA A 37 -3.85 -0.38 -6.01
C ALA A 37 -4.13 0.58 -7.17
N VAL A 38 -4.04 0.06 -8.39
CA VAL A 38 -4.30 0.78 -9.63
C VAL A 38 -5.69 0.40 -10.13
N TYR A 39 -6.61 1.35 -10.04
CA TYR A 39 -7.97 1.25 -10.54
C TYR A 39 -8.12 1.99 -11.87
N PRO A 40 -9.18 1.70 -12.66
CA PRO A 40 -9.45 2.39 -13.92
C PRO A 40 -9.54 3.92 -13.84
N ARG A 41 -9.96 4.45 -12.68
CA ARG A 41 -10.24 5.88 -12.48
C ARG A 41 -9.29 6.55 -11.48
N GLY A 42 -8.25 5.85 -11.02
CA GLY A 42 -7.31 6.42 -10.05
C GLY A 42 -6.41 5.39 -9.40
N VAL A 43 -5.41 5.89 -8.68
CA VAL A 43 -4.46 5.08 -7.92
C VAL A 43 -4.64 5.44 -6.46
N SER A 44 -4.60 4.44 -5.58
CA SER A 44 -4.72 4.66 -4.13
C SER A 44 -3.56 4.02 -3.38
N LEU A 45 -3.04 4.73 -2.37
CA LEU A 45 -2.12 4.19 -1.37
C LEU A 45 -2.94 3.73 -0.16
N PHE A 46 -2.88 2.45 0.14
CA PHE A 46 -3.52 1.81 1.26
C PHE A 46 -2.54 1.61 2.41
N PHE A 47 -3.04 1.79 3.62
CA PHE A 47 -2.36 1.52 4.88
C PHE A 47 -3.02 0.29 5.51
N ALA A 48 -2.26 -0.79 5.68
CA ALA A 48 -2.82 -2.07 6.14
C ALA A 48 -3.43 -1.99 7.55
N ARG A 49 -2.90 -1.11 8.40
CA ARG A 49 -3.40 -0.76 9.74
C ARG A 49 -3.87 0.70 9.79
N GLY A 50 -4.54 1.15 8.73
CA GLY A 50 -4.91 2.55 8.57
C GLY A 50 -5.88 3.11 9.61
N VAL A 51 -6.69 2.28 10.26
CA VAL A 51 -7.61 2.71 11.34
C VAL A 51 -6.86 3.19 12.59
N GLU A 52 -5.63 2.71 12.78
CA GLU A 52 -4.81 2.98 13.95
C GLU A 52 -3.92 4.22 13.77
N LEU A 53 -3.97 4.86 12.60
CA LEU A 53 -3.20 6.05 12.30
C LEU A 53 -3.90 7.29 12.88
N ASP A 54 -3.11 8.16 13.49
CA ASP A 54 -3.55 9.50 13.83
C ASP A 54 -3.59 10.36 12.57
N ASP A 55 -4.81 10.74 12.16
CA ASP A 55 -5.10 11.50 10.95
C ASP A 55 -5.82 12.82 11.29
N PRO A 56 -5.11 13.78 11.90
CA PRO A 56 -5.68 15.06 12.32
C PRO A 56 -6.18 15.92 11.15
N HIS A 57 -5.79 15.58 9.92
CA HIS A 57 -6.17 16.29 8.69
C HIS A 57 -7.31 15.59 7.93
N GLY A 58 -7.81 14.44 8.40
CA GLY A 58 -8.92 13.72 7.79
C GLY A 58 -8.66 13.29 6.34
N MET A 59 -7.41 12.93 6.01
CA MET A 59 -7.02 12.53 4.66
C MET A 59 -7.39 11.08 4.34
N LEU A 60 -7.50 10.23 5.35
CA LEU A 60 -7.75 8.81 5.23
C LEU A 60 -9.21 8.54 4.84
N LYS A 61 -9.39 7.75 3.79
CA LYS A 61 -10.67 7.29 3.25
C LYS A 61 -10.88 5.81 3.51
N GLY A 62 -12.15 5.41 3.46
CA GLY A 62 -12.60 4.03 3.55
C GLY A 62 -13.24 3.70 4.89
N GLU A 63 -14.14 2.71 4.86
CA GLU A 63 -14.99 2.34 6.00
C GLU A 63 -14.67 0.93 6.54
N GLY A 64 -13.62 0.29 6.02
CA GLY A 64 -13.22 -1.05 6.46
C GLY A 64 -12.84 -1.09 7.95
N SER A 65 -12.79 -2.27 8.54
CA SER A 65 -12.48 -2.41 9.98
C SER A 65 -11.01 -2.20 10.34
N ARG A 66 -10.09 -2.20 9.36
CA ARG A 66 -8.64 -2.13 9.60
C ARG A 66 -7.89 -1.23 8.62
N VAL A 67 -8.27 -1.27 7.35
CA VAL A 67 -7.55 -0.59 6.26
C VAL A 67 -8.14 0.80 6.00
N ARG A 68 -7.27 1.77 5.76
CA ARG A 68 -7.61 3.09 5.21
C ARG A 68 -6.74 3.36 3.99
N HIS A 69 -7.11 4.36 3.19
CA HIS A 69 -6.34 4.74 2.01
C HIS A 69 -6.40 6.24 1.73
N ILE A 70 -5.45 6.70 0.94
CA ILE A 70 -5.51 8.00 0.26
C ILE A 70 -5.59 7.77 -1.25
N VAL A 71 -6.33 8.61 -1.94
CA VAL A 71 -6.30 8.67 -3.41
C VAL A 71 -5.08 9.50 -3.80
N LEU A 72 -4.31 9.01 -4.76
CA LEU A 72 -3.14 9.69 -5.29
C LEU A 72 -3.56 10.50 -6.52
N ASP A 73 -3.53 11.82 -6.41
CA ASP A 73 -3.77 12.75 -7.52
C ASP A 73 -2.51 12.96 -8.39
N GLY A 74 -1.41 12.30 -8.02
CA GLY A 74 -0.14 12.28 -8.73
C GLY A 74 0.96 11.74 -7.84
N VAL A 75 2.19 11.66 -8.37
CA VAL A 75 3.36 11.23 -7.58
C VAL A 75 3.67 12.19 -6.43
N GLY A 76 3.38 13.48 -6.59
CA GLY A 76 3.61 14.52 -5.59
C GLY A 76 2.80 14.34 -4.31
N THR A 77 1.69 13.60 -4.35
CA THR A 77 0.92 13.26 -3.13
C THR A 77 1.79 12.48 -2.12
N LEU A 78 2.77 11.69 -2.59
CA LEU A 78 3.70 10.96 -1.70
C LEU A 78 4.78 11.87 -1.08
N ASP A 79 4.95 13.07 -1.63
CA ASP A 79 5.89 14.07 -1.10
C ASP A 79 5.22 15.06 -0.15
N ASP A 80 3.88 15.05 -0.06
CA ASP A 80 3.14 15.81 0.94
C ASP A 80 3.61 15.43 2.37
N PRO A 81 4.06 16.40 3.19
CA PRO A 81 4.53 16.13 4.54
C PRO A 81 3.50 15.39 5.40
N ARG A 82 2.20 15.67 5.20
CA ARG A 82 1.11 15.03 5.96
C ARG A 82 1.00 13.55 5.61
N VAL A 83 1.16 13.21 4.33
CA VAL A 83 1.20 11.82 3.87
C VAL A 83 2.44 11.11 4.40
N ARG A 84 3.59 11.79 4.44
CA ARG A 84 4.82 11.23 5.03
C ARG A 84 4.64 10.89 6.50
N VAL A 85 4.01 11.76 7.29
CA VAL A 85 3.70 11.48 8.70
C VAL A 85 2.86 10.21 8.85
N LEU A 86 1.81 10.03 8.03
CA LEU A 86 1.01 8.80 8.05
C LEU A 86 1.83 7.56 7.65
N MET A 87 2.75 7.69 6.68
CA MET A 87 3.64 6.61 6.29
C MET A 87 4.62 6.24 7.41
N ASP A 88 5.18 7.23 8.10
CA ASP A 88 6.12 7.00 9.20
C ASP A 88 5.42 6.30 10.38
N GLN A 89 4.20 6.71 10.72
CA GLN A 89 3.36 6.01 11.71
C GLN A 89 3.11 4.55 11.31
N ALA A 90 2.75 4.29 10.05
CA ALA A 90 2.50 2.94 9.56
C ALA A 90 3.76 2.06 9.60
N LEU A 91 4.94 2.63 9.32
CA LEU A 91 6.23 1.95 9.44
C LEU A 91 6.59 1.62 10.88
N ALA A 92 6.32 2.53 11.82
CA ALA A 92 6.56 2.30 13.25
C ALA A 92 5.70 1.15 13.81
N MET A 93 4.53 0.89 13.20
CA MET A 93 3.63 -0.20 13.56
C MET A 93 3.91 -1.53 12.83
N ALA A 94 4.95 -1.59 11.99
CA ALA A 94 5.27 -2.78 11.22
C ALA A 94 5.72 -3.94 12.13
N ASP A 95 5.12 -5.11 11.94
CA ASP A 95 5.46 -6.33 12.67
C ASP A 95 5.55 -7.54 11.70
N PRO A 96 6.74 -8.09 11.46
CA PRO A 96 8.04 -7.57 11.91
C PRO A 96 8.39 -6.23 11.23
N PRO A 97 9.32 -5.44 11.80
CA PRO A 97 9.82 -4.23 11.15
C PRO A 97 10.58 -4.55 9.86
N LEU A 98 10.72 -3.56 8.97
CA LEU A 98 11.57 -3.68 7.79
C LEU A 98 13.05 -3.73 8.21
N ASP A 99 13.80 -4.69 7.68
CA ASP A 99 15.26 -4.76 7.84
C ASP A 99 15.95 -4.16 6.60
N PRO A 100 16.48 -2.92 6.67
CA PRO A 100 17.09 -2.24 5.53
C PRO A 100 18.38 -2.91 5.04
N SER A 101 18.98 -3.82 5.81
CA SER A 101 20.16 -4.59 5.39
C SER A 101 19.82 -5.73 4.42
N GLN A 102 18.56 -6.16 4.40
CA GLN A 102 18.10 -7.20 3.49
C GLN A 102 17.90 -6.66 2.07
N PRO A 103 18.10 -7.50 1.03
CA PRO A 103 17.75 -7.10 -0.32
C PRO A 103 16.24 -6.91 -0.45
N THR A 104 15.84 -5.83 -1.11
CA THR A 104 14.45 -5.70 -1.58
C THR A 104 14.14 -6.83 -2.56
N ARG A 105 13.07 -7.58 -2.31
CA ARG A 105 12.63 -8.68 -3.16
C ARG A 105 11.32 -8.34 -3.85
N LEU A 106 11.14 -8.77 -5.11
CA LEU A 106 9.87 -8.65 -5.82
C LEU A 106 9.34 -10.05 -6.12
N ILE A 107 8.10 -10.31 -5.70
CA ILE A 107 7.42 -11.59 -5.90
C ILE A 107 6.10 -11.30 -6.63
N ILE A 108 5.93 -11.93 -7.79
CA ILE A 108 4.65 -11.92 -8.51
C ILE A 108 3.90 -13.16 -8.03
N GLN A 109 2.89 -12.97 -7.18
CA GLN A 109 2.22 -14.11 -6.54
C GLN A 109 1.15 -14.73 -7.44
N SER A 110 0.27 -13.92 -8.03
CA SER A 110 -0.83 -14.44 -8.83
C SER A 110 -1.49 -13.39 -9.71
N VAL A 111 -2.06 -13.87 -10.82
CA VAL A 111 -2.98 -13.15 -11.70
C VAL A 111 -4.31 -13.89 -11.64
N SER A 112 -5.37 -13.20 -11.23
CA SER A 112 -6.71 -13.77 -11.17
C SER A 112 -7.21 -14.10 -12.57
N ALA A 113 -7.71 -15.33 -12.78
CA ALA A 113 -8.31 -15.75 -14.05
C ALA A 113 -9.56 -14.93 -14.43
N LYS A 114 -10.24 -14.34 -13.43
CA LYS A 114 -11.36 -13.42 -13.62
C LYS A 114 -11.02 -12.05 -13.06
N GLN A 115 -11.26 -11.00 -13.84
CA GLN A 115 -10.96 -9.62 -13.48
C GLN A 115 -12.16 -8.73 -13.76
N ARG A 116 -12.39 -7.74 -12.91
CA ARG A 116 -13.38 -6.69 -13.17
C ARG A 116 -12.97 -5.92 -14.43
N PRO A 117 -13.90 -5.56 -15.32
CA PRO A 117 -13.59 -4.73 -16.49
C PRO A 117 -12.85 -3.46 -16.07
N ARG A 118 -11.67 -3.24 -16.67
CA ARG A 118 -10.80 -2.10 -16.34
C ARG A 118 -11.06 -0.86 -17.19
N ARG A 119 -11.99 -0.95 -18.14
CA ARG A 119 -12.39 0.18 -18.96
C ARG A 119 -13.53 0.91 -18.24
N PRO A 120 -13.42 2.22 -18.01
CA PRO A 120 -14.58 3.01 -17.64
C PRO A 120 -15.65 2.81 -18.72
N THR A 121 -16.86 2.41 -18.31
CA THR A 121 -18.08 2.64 -19.09
C THR A 121 -18.38 4.12 -19.13
#